data_AF-A0A7S3R2S3-F1
#
_entry.id   AF-A0A7S3R2S3-F1
#
_cell.length_a   1.000
_cell.length_b   1.000
_cell.length_c   1.000
_cell.angle_alpha   90.00
_cell.angle_beta   90.00
_cell.angle_gamma   90.00
#
_symmetry.space_group_name_H-M   'P 1'
#
loop_
_entity.id
_entity.type
_entity.pdbx_description
1 polymer ?
#
loop_
_entity_poly.entity_id
_entity_poly.type
_entity_poly.pdbx_seq_one_letter_code
_entity_poly.pdbx_strand_id
1 'polypeptide(L)'
;MVTQEEYDAADAFMKDSEDPYGKRITQELVPRLRAFLALHTHRPVVVVTSGGTTVPLEKRCVRFIDNFSAGNRGALSTEQFLEAGYAVIHLHRDSAVEPFTQDLPSTSLLGLLRTAFVPADGMQPQQQQQQQQQQEQHTDDQSLPEGGVRCEAPGGRGQGRG
;
A
#
# COMPACT_ATOMS: atom_id res chain seq x y z
N MET A 1 -19.80 -5.85 31.15
CA MET A 1 -20.47 -6.90 30.35
C MET A 1 -21.67 -6.25 29.70
N VAL A 2 -21.88 -6.47 28.40
CA VAL A 2 -23.07 -6.00 27.70
C VAL A 2 -24.27 -6.81 28.22
N THR A 3 -25.35 -6.12 28.57
CA THR A 3 -26.61 -6.73 29.05
C THR A 3 -27.43 -7.26 27.87
N GLN A 4 -28.35 -8.19 28.14
CA GLN A 4 -29.24 -8.72 27.10
C GLN A 4 -30.13 -7.62 26.51
N GLU A 5 -30.60 -6.67 27.34
CA GLU A 5 -31.37 -5.52 26.88
C GLU A 5 -30.57 -4.61 25.93
N GLU A 6 -29.29 -4.34 26.24
CA GLU A 6 -28.43 -3.56 25.35
C GLU A 6 -28.19 -4.27 24.01
N TYR A 7 -28.08 -5.60 24.03
CA TYR A 7 -27.95 -6.40 22.80
C TYR A 7 -29.23 -6.32 21.95
N ASP A 8 -30.39 -6.54 22.58
CA ASP A 8 -31.68 -6.53 21.89
C ASP A 8 -32.00 -5.13 21.32
N ALA A 9 -31.65 -4.07 22.03
CA ALA A 9 -31.78 -2.69 21.55
C ALA A 9 -30.88 -2.40 20.34
N ALA A 10 -29.64 -2.89 20.34
CA ALA A 10 -28.74 -2.76 19.20
C ALA A 10 -29.23 -3.55 17.98
N ASP A 11 -29.74 -4.76 18.19
CA ASP A 11 -30.32 -5.59 17.12
C ASP A 11 -31.58 -4.95 16.52
N ALA A 12 -32.43 -4.35 17.35
CA ALA A 12 -33.60 -3.60 16.90
C ALA A 12 -33.21 -2.36 16.07
N PHE A 13 -32.22 -1.60 16.51
CA PHE A 13 -31.71 -0.44 15.76
C PHE A 13 -31.14 -0.84 14.39
N MET A 14 -30.40 -1.95 14.32
CA MET A 14 -29.78 -2.42 13.09
C MET A 14 -30.79 -3.02 12.10
N LYS A 15 -31.91 -3.59 12.59
CA LYS A 15 -33.00 -4.13 11.74
C LYS A 15 -33.69 -3.08 10.87
N ASP A 16 -33.72 -1.82 11.29
CA ASP A 16 -34.34 -0.72 10.55
C ASP A 16 -33.42 -0.14 9.45
N SER A 17 -32.15 -0.57 9.39
CA SER A 17 -31.23 -0.17 8.32
C SER A 17 -31.53 -0.95 7.04
N GLU A 18 -31.69 -0.26 5.90
CA GLU A 18 -31.54 -0.90 4.59
C GLU A 18 -30.09 -1.39 4.53
N ASP A 19 -29.85 -2.67 4.84
CA ASP A 19 -28.52 -3.26 4.79
C ASP A 19 -28.21 -3.78 3.37
N PRO A 20 -27.47 -3.02 2.54
CA PRO A 20 -27.09 -3.46 1.20
C PRO A 20 -26.15 -4.69 1.23
N TYR A 21 -25.55 -5.02 2.37
CA TYR A 21 -24.62 -6.13 2.56
C TYR A 21 -25.20 -7.28 3.40
N GLY A 22 -26.37 -7.11 4.01
CA GLY A 22 -26.91 -8.00 5.05
C GLY A 22 -27.20 -9.41 4.60
N LYS A 23 -27.59 -9.57 3.33
CA LYS A 23 -27.74 -10.90 2.71
C LYS A 23 -26.39 -11.62 2.59
N ARG A 24 -25.32 -10.91 2.21
CA ARG A 24 -23.97 -11.50 2.10
C ARG A 24 -23.40 -11.85 3.47
N ILE A 25 -23.56 -10.98 4.46
CA ILE A 25 -23.07 -11.22 5.83
C ILE A 25 -23.72 -12.47 6.42
N THR A 26 -25.04 -12.56 6.38
CA THR A 26 -25.78 -13.66 7.02
C THR A 26 -25.65 -14.99 6.26
N GLN A 27 -25.64 -14.97 4.93
CA GLN A 27 -25.64 -16.21 4.14
C GLN A 27 -24.24 -16.76 3.87
N GLU A 28 -23.21 -15.90 3.78
CA GLU A 28 -21.85 -16.33 3.42
C GLU A 28 -20.87 -16.26 4.60
N LEU A 29 -20.81 -15.12 5.28
CA LEU A 29 -19.79 -14.89 6.31
C LEU A 29 -20.07 -15.68 7.59
N VAL A 30 -21.32 -15.73 8.05
CA VAL A 30 -21.67 -16.45 9.29
C VAL A 30 -21.31 -17.95 9.22
N PRO A 31 -21.65 -18.72 8.17
CA PRO A 31 -21.21 -20.11 8.05
C PRO A 31 -19.69 -20.27 8.03
N ARG A 32 -18.97 -19.39 7.32
CA ARG A 32 -17.50 -19.40 7.25
C ARG A 32 -16.86 -19.13 8.61
N LEU A 33 -17.39 -18.16 9.35
CA LEU A 33 -16.97 -17.85 10.72
C LEU A 33 -17.19 -19.04 11.66
N ARG A 34 -18.37 -19.67 11.61
CA ARG A 34 -18.66 -20.87 12.42
C ARG A 34 -17.68 -22.01 12.12
N ALA A 35 -17.40 -22.26 10.84
CA ALA A 35 -16.42 -23.27 10.43
C ALA A 35 -15.01 -22.93 10.92
N PHE A 36 -14.60 -21.66 10.79
CA PHE A 36 -13.31 -21.19 11.29
C PHE A 36 -13.17 -21.37 12.81
N LEU A 37 -14.19 -21.00 13.59
CA LEU A 37 -14.18 -21.16 15.04
C LEU A 37 -14.14 -22.64 15.46
N ALA A 38 -14.90 -23.49 14.78
CA ALA A 38 -14.89 -24.94 15.03
C ALA A 38 -13.52 -25.58 14.76
N LEU A 39 -12.77 -25.06 13.77
CA LEU A 39 -11.42 -25.54 13.45
C LEU A 39 -10.38 -25.12 14.50
N HIS A 40 -10.57 -23.98 15.16
CA HIS A 40 -9.57 -23.36 16.03
C HIS A 40 -9.91 -23.45 17.53
N THR A 41 -10.64 -24.47 17.96
CA THR A 41 -11.01 -24.69 19.38
C THR A 41 -9.82 -24.91 20.33
N HIS A 42 -8.66 -25.26 19.79
CA HIS A 42 -7.44 -25.58 20.54
C HIS A 42 -6.51 -24.39 20.78
N ARG A 43 -6.83 -23.19 20.27
CA ARG A 43 -6.01 -21.98 20.42
C ARG A 43 -6.89 -20.74 20.57
N PRO A 44 -6.40 -19.66 21.20
CA PRO A 44 -7.19 -18.46 21.34
C PRO A 44 -7.48 -17.82 19.97
N VAL A 45 -8.68 -17.27 19.83
CA VAL A 45 -9.13 -16.56 18.63
C VAL A 45 -9.19 -15.06 18.93
N VAL A 46 -8.69 -14.25 18.00
CA VAL A 46 -8.77 -12.79 18.06
C VAL A 46 -9.41 -12.24 16.79
N VAL A 47 -10.22 -11.20 16.94
CA VAL A 47 -10.76 -10.42 15.82
C VAL A 47 -10.00 -9.12 15.75
N VAL A 48 -9.37 -8.86 14.61
CA VAL A 48 -8.71 -7.59 14.32
C VAL A 48 -9.53 -6.85 13.28
N THR A 49 -9.99 -5.64 13.63
CA THR A 49 -10.67 -4.74 12.69
C THR A 49 -9.68 -3.73 12.11
N SER A 50 -9.61 -3.60 10.78
CA SER A 50 -8.60 -2.79 10.10
C SER A 50 -9.19 -1.89 9.00
N GLY A 51 -8.57 -0.73 8.79
CA GLY A 51 -8.99 0.26 7.79
C GLY A 51 -10.10 1.19 8.27
N GLY A 52 -10.49 2.10 7.37
CA GLY A 52 -11.52 3.10 7.61
C GLY A 52 -12.95 2.59 7.38
N THR A 53 -13.93 3.31 7.92
CA THR A 53 -15.35 3.09 7.59
C THR A 53 -15.87 4.26 6.79
N THR A 54 -16.77 3.99 5.84
CA THR A 54 -17.44 5.02 5.05
C THR A 54 -18.93 5.03 5.36
N VAL A 55 -19.51 6.23 5.41
CA VAL A 55 -20.95 6.42 5.55
C VAL A 55 -21.45 7.17 4.31
N PRO A 56 -22.30 6.56 3.47
CA PRO A 56 -22.85 7.22 2.29
C PRO A 56 -23.84 8.32 2.70
N LEU A 57 -23.81 9.46 2.01
CA LEU A 57 -24.75 10.56 2.26
C LEU A 57 -26.03 10.47 1.41
N GLU A 58 -26.02 9.64 0.37
CA GLU A 58 -27.17 9.43 -0.52
C GLU A 58 -27.21 7.97 -1.05
N LYS A 59 -28.41 7.48 -1.44
CA LYS A 59 -28.61 6.07 -1.90
C LYS A 59 -27.73 5.68 -3.09
N ARG A 60 -27.53 6.60 -4.05
CA ARG A 60 -26.56 6.46 -5.15
C ARG A 60 -25.32 7.25 -4.78
N CYS A 61 -24.49 6.63 -3.95
CA CYS A 61 -23.39 7.29 -3.26
C CYS A 61 -22.34 7.81 -4.24
N VAL A 62 -22.21 9.13 -4.32
CA VAL A 62 -21.06 9.83 -4.93
C VAL A 62 -20.28 10.63 -3.89
N ARG A 63 -20.90 10.95 -2.75
CA ARG A 63 -20.29 11.60 -1.59
C ARG A 63 -20.47 10.72 -0.36
N PHE A 64 -19.42 10.64 0.43
CA PHE A 64 -19.38 9.86 1.65
C PHE A 64 -18.49 10.56 2.69
N ILE A 65 -18.80 10.30 3.96
CA ILE A 65 -17.89 10.59 5.06
C ILE A 65 -16.96 9.39 5.19
N ASP A 66 -15.65 9.63 5.23
CA ASP A 66 -14.63 8.59 5.39
C ASP A 66 -13.87 8.79 6.70
N ASN A 67 -13.86 7.77 7.55
CA ASN A 67 -12.96 7.70 8.69
C ASN A 67 -11.61 7.18 8.21
N PHE A 68 -10.65 8.08 7.97
CA PHE A 68 -9.38 7.69 7.38
C PHE A 68 -8.56 6.73 8.25
N SER A 69 -8.21 5.58 7.68
CA SER A 69 -7.23 4.65 8.21
C SER A 69 -6.71 3.74 7.09
N ALA A 70 -5.40 3.74 6.87
CA ALA A 70 -4.75 2.87 5.89
C ALA A 70 -4.73 1.39 6.30
N GLY A 71 -4.92 1.08 7.59
CA GLY A 71 -4.92 -0.29 8.09
C GLY A 71 -3.56 -0.86 8.53
N ASN A 72 -2.45 -0.09 8.40
CA ASN A 72 -1.10 -0.55 8.79
C ASN A 72 -1.03 -1.20 10.18
N ARG A 73 -1.66 -0.57 11.19
CA ARG A 73 -1.67 -1.11 12.55
C ARG A 73 -2.44 -2.43 12.66
N GLY A 74 -3.55 -2.57 11.92
CA GLY A 74 -4.34 -3.79 11.92
C GLY A 74 -3.62 -4.94 11.21
N ALA A 75 -2.96 -4.66 10.09
CA ALA A 75 -2.11 -5.61 9.39
C ALA A 75 -0.98 -6.11 10.30
N LEU A 76 -0.17 -5.20 10.83
CA LEU A 76 0.94 -5.56 11.73
C LEU A 76 0.47 -6.29 12.98
N SER A 77 -0.64 -5.86 13.61
CA SER A 77 -1.19 -6.56 14.77
C SER A 77 -1.60 -7.99 14.43
N THR A 78 -2.11 -8.22 13.22
CA THR A 78 -2.50 -9.56 12.76
C THR A 78 -1.28 -10.48 12.63
N GLU A 79 -0.19 -9.99 12.06
CA GLU A 79 1.07 -10.74 11.97
C GLU A 79 1.59 -11.11 13.36
N GLN A 80 1.59 -10.16 14.29
CA GLN A 80 2.05 -10.38 15.66
C GLN A 80 1.16 -11.37 16.43
N PHE A 81 -0.16 -11.34 16.23
CA PHE A 81 -1.06 -12.34 16.82
C PHE A 81 -0.87 -13.73 16.23
N LEU A 82 -0.63 -13.83 14.92
CA LEU A 82 -0.31 -15.11 14.27
C LEU A 82 0.99 -15.69 14.82
N GLU A 83 2.03 -14.87 14.97
CA GLU A 83 3.32 -15.25 15.57
C GLU A 83 3.16 -15.69 17.03
N ALA A 84 2.29 -15.02 17.80
CA ALA A 84 1.97 -15.38 19.17
C ALA A 84 1.06 -16.62 19.33
N GLY A 85 0.70 -17.31 18.23
CA GLY A 85 -0.09 -18.54 18.30
C GLY A 85 -1.61 -18.35 18.37
N TYR A 86 -2.14 -17.18 17.97
CA TYR A 86 -3.59 -16.94 17.88
C TYR A 86 -4.16 -17.30 16.51
N ALA A 87 -5.38 -17.79 16.45
CA ALA A 87 -6.15 -17.81 15.21
C ALA A 87 -6.75 -16.41 15.00
N VAL A 88 -6.47 -15.78 13.87
CA VAL A 88 -6.86 -14.37 13.64
C VAL A 88 -7.97 -14.29 12.61
N ILE A 89 -9.06 -13.59 12.96
CA ILE A 89 -10.08 -13.13 12.03
C ILE A 89 -9.74 -11.66 11.70
N HIS A 90 -9.27 -11.42 10.48
CA HIS A 90 -8.93 -10.09 10.01
C HIS A 90 -10.12 -9.48 9.25
N LEU A 91 -10.90 -8.62 9.91
CA LEU A 91 -12.02 -7.90 9.30
C LEU A 91 -11.52 -6.53 8.83
N HIS A 92 -11.45 -6.30 7.53
CA HIS A 92 -10.85 -5.07 6.99
C HIS A 92 -11.67 -4.42 5.89
N ARG A 93 -11.43 -3.13 5.66
CA ARG A 93 -11.85 -2.43 4.43
C ARG A 93 -11.07 -3.01 3.24
N ASP A 94 -11.71 -3.19 2.10
CA ASP A 94 -11.09 -3.74 0.87
C ASP A 94 -9.82 -3.00 0.42
N SER A 95 -9.71 -1.71 0.73
CA SER A 95 -8.54 -0.89 0.39
C SER A 95 -7.50 -0.78 1.52
N ALA A 96 -7.70 -1.46 2.63
CA ALA A 96 -6.75 -1.45 3.75
C ALA A 96 -5.52 -2.28 3.41
N VAL A 97 -4.39 -1.94 4.02
CA VAL A 97 -3.18 -2.77 3.98
C VAL A 97 -3.49 -4.14 4.60
N GLU A 98 -3.06 -5.19 3.91
CA GLU A 98 -3.21 -6.58 4.34
C GLU A 98 -1.96 -7.07 5.08
N PRO A 99 -2.09 -8.06 5.97
CA PRO A 99 -0.94 -8.70 6.60
C PRO A 99 0.04 -9.26 5.56
N PHE A 100 1.33 -9.14 5.82
CA PHE A 100 2.45 -9.62 4.99
C PHE A 100 2.65 -8.89 3.65
N THR A 101 1.88 -7.83 3.38
CA THR A 101 2.01 -7.05 2.14
C THR A 101 2.77 -5.74 2.32
N GLN A 102 3.06 -5.32 3.56
CA GLN A 102 3.60 -3.98 3.85
C GLN A 102 5.00 -3.73 3.25
N ASP A 103 5.83 -4.77 3.22
CA ASP A 103 7.20 -4.71 2.68
C ASP A 103 7.27 -5.06 1.19
N LEU A 104 6.13 -5.39 0.56
CA LEU A 104 6.11 -5.62 -0.87
C LEU A 104 6.31 -4.29 -1.60
N PRO A 105 7.28 -4.20 -2.52
CA PRO A 105 7.50 -2.99 -3.28
C PRO A 105 6.25 -2.66 -4.10
N SER A 106 6.01 -1.36 -4.30
CA SER A 106 4.92 -0.87 -5.14
C SER A 106 5.07 -1.20 -6.63
N THR A 107 6.17 -1.88 -7.00
CA THR A 107 6.36 -2.44 -8.33
C THR A 107 5.37 -3.57 -8.57
N SER A 108 5.06 -3.84 -9.85
CA SER A 108 4.19 -4.95 -10.21
C SER A 108 4.67 -6.24 -9.54
N LEU A 109 3.77 -6.92 -8.82
CA LEU A 109 4.05 -8.23 -8.21
C LEU A 109 4.58 -9.21 -9.26
N LEU A 110 4.10 -9.14 -10.50
CA LEU A 110 4.64 -9.92 -11.61
C LEU A 110 6.10 -9.57 -11.93
N GLY A 111 6.47 -8.30 -11.81
CA GLY A 111 7.86 -7.84 -11.93
C GLY A 111 8.73 -8.42 -10.81
N LEU A 112 8.26 -8.35 -9.56
CA LEU A 112 8.96 -8.92 -8.41
C LEU A 112 9.14 -10.44 -8.53
N LEU A 113 8.06 -11.16 -8.88
CA LEU A 113 8.12 -12.61 -9.09
C LEU A 113 9.06 -12.96 -10.25
N ARG A 114 9.05 -12.18 -11.35
CA ARG A 114 9.96 -12.40 -12.46
C ARG A 114 11.42 -12.21 -12.03
N THR A 115 11.74 -11.20 -11.22
CA THR A 115 13.10 -11.01 -10.70
C THR A 115 13.50 -12.06 -9.66
N ALA A 116 12.56 -12.54 -8.85
CA ALA A 116 12.86 -13.48 -7.76
C ALA A 116 12.94 -14.95 -8.23
N PHE A 117 12.22 -15.32 -9.31
CA PHE A 117 12.06 -16.71 -9.74
C PHE A 117 12.55 -17.00 -11.16
N VAL A 118 12.97 -16.00 -11.95
CA VAL A 118 13.69 -16.24 -13.21
C VAL A 118 15.19 -16.20 -12.91
N PRO A 119 15.94 -17.30 -13.11
CA PRO A 119 17.39 -17.28 -13.02
C PRO A 119 17.94 -16.20 -13.96
N ALA A 120 19.02 -15.55 -13.55
CA ALA A 120 19.73 -14.57 -14.39
C ALA A 120 20.45 -15.25 -15.57
N ASP A 121 19.74 -16.05 -16.38
CA ASP A 121 20.29 -16.58 -17.62
C ASP A 121 20.16 -15.51 -18.71
N GLY A 122 21.24 -14.73 -18.84
CA GLY A 122 21.63 -14.18 -20.14
C GLY A 122 21.49 -12.67 -20.35
N MET A 123 21.51 -11.83 -19.33
CA MET A 123 21.66 -10.39 -19.57
C MET A 123 23.15 -10.05 -19.77
N GLN A 124 23.64 -10.19 -21.01
CA GLN A 124 24.98 -9.73 -21.39
C GLN A 124 25.01 -8.19 -21.44
N PRO A 125 25.84 -7.51 -20.63
CA PRO A 125 26.02 -6.06 -20.74
C PRO A 125 27.05 -5.77 -21.84
N GLN A 126 26.66 -5.77 -23.11
CA GLN A 126 27.56 -5.43 -24.23
C GLN A 126 27.30 -4.06 -24.89
N GLN A 127 26.29 -3.29 -24.50
CA GLN A 127 25.98 -2.03 -25.20
C GLN A 127 26.61 -0.77 -24.59
N GLN A 128 27.21 -0.82 -23.40
CA GLN A 128 27.78 0.39 -22.78
C GLN A 128 29.23 0.70 -23.21
N GLN A 129 29.99 -0.30 -23.70
CA GLN A 129 31.39 -0.09 -24.10
C GLN A 129 31.54 0.47 -25.53
N GLN A 130 30.55 0.29 -26.41
CA GLN A 130 30.60 0.84 -27.77
C GLN A 130 30.26 2.33 -27.84
N GLN A 131 29.51 2.89 -26.89
CA GLN A 131 29.20 4.33 -26.90
C GLN A 131 30.36 5.19 -26.37
N GLN A 132 31.18 4.70 -25.44
CA GLN A 132 32.38 5.43 -24.97
C GLN A 132 33.47 5.50 -26.06
N GLN A 133 33.72 4.40 -26.78
CA GLN A 133 34.71 4.40 -27.86
C GLN A 133 34.32 5.27 -29.08
N GLN A 134 33.02 5.53 -29.29
CA GLN A 134 32.57 6.44 -30.35
C GLN A 134 32.65 7.93 -29.95
N GLN A 135 32.64 8.26 -28.65
CA GLN A 135 32.85 9.64 -28.19
C GLN A 135 34.33 10.03 -28.14
N GLU A 136 35.24 9.09 -27.84
CA GLU A 136 36.69 9.35 -27.83
C GLU A 136 37.29 9.52 -29.23
N GLN A 137 36.62 9.11 -30.30
CA GLN A 137 37.10 9.27 -31.68
C GLN A 137 36.67 10.59 -32.35
N HIS A 138 35.87 11.45 -31.70
CA HIS A 138 35.36 12.68 -32.32
C HIS A 138 36.00 13.98 -31.80
N THR A 139 36.85 13.94 -30.77
CA THR A 139 37.40 15.17 -30.15
C THR A 139 38.82 15.56 -30.56
N ASP A 140 39.44 14.90 -31.53
CA ASP A 140 40.85 15.15 -31.91
C ASP A 140 41.07 15.80 -33.29
N ASP A 141 40.01 16.31 -33.94
CA ASP A 141 40.15 17.00 -35.22
C ASP A 141 39.36 18.32 -35.26
N GLN A 142 39.90 19.33 -34.57
CA GLN A 142 39.76 20.73 -34.98
C GLN A 142 40.74 21.60 -34.21
N SER A 143 41.92 21.76 -34.82
CA SER A 143 42.91 22.76 -34.47
C SER A 143 42.77 24.00 -35.38
N LEU A 144 43.00 25.18 -34.77
CA LEU A 144 43.35 26.50 -35.33
C LEU A 144 42.19 27.47 -35.72
N PRO A 145 42.41 28.82 -35.75
CA PRO A 145 43.49 29.64 -35.17
C PRO A 145 43.00 30.91 -34.40
N GLU A 146 44.00 31.67 -33.93
CA GLU A 146 44.00 32.94 -33.19
C GLU A 146 43.10 34.08 -33.71
N GLY A 147 42.67 34.95 -32.79
CA GLY A 147 42.08 36.26 -33.11
C GLY A 147 41.40 36.91 -31.91
N GLY A 148 42.13 37.76 -31.18
CA GLY A 148 41.63 38.42 -29.97
C GLY A 148 40.63 39.56 -30.24
N VAL A 149 39.80 39.87 -29.24
CA VAL A 149 39.44 41.24 -28.82
C VAL A 149 39.08 41.19 -27.33
N ARG A 150 39.68 42.12 -26.59
CA ARG A 150 39.50 42.44 -25.17
C ARG A 150 38.31 43.39 -25.01
N CYS A 151 37.37 43.14 -24.10
CA CYS A 151 36.47 44.16 -23.55
C CYS A 151 36.02 43.80 -22.12
N GLU A 152 35.97 44.83 -21.28
CA GLU A 152 35.92 44.79 -19.81
C GLU A 152 34.53 44.49 -19.23
N ALA A 153 34.51 43.99 -18.00
CA ALA A 153 33.30 43.81 -17.19
C ALA A 153 33.14 44.95 -16.17
N PRO A 154 31.94 45.52 -15.96
CA PRO A 154 31.68 46.35 -14.80
C PRO A 154 30.84 45.62 -13.74
N GLY A 155 31.34 45.67 -12.51
CA GLY A 155 30.55 46.15 -11.37
C GLY A 155 29.71 45.12 -10.62
N GLY A 156 30.30 44.57 -9.55
CA GLY A 156 29.54 43.98 -8.45
C GLY A 156 28.78 45.04 -7.63
N ARG A 157 27.77 44.58 -6.89
CA ARG A 157 27.29 45.24 -5.67
C ARG A 157 26.70 44.20 -4.73
N GLY A 158 27.31 44.11 -3.54
CA GLY A 158 26.78 43.37 -2.42
C GLY A 158 25.75 44.17 -1.62
N GLN A 159 24.98 43.44 -0.82
CA GLN A 159 24.22 43.85 0.36
C GLN A 159 23.76 42.54 1.00
N GLY A 160 23.84 42.27 2.29
CA GLY A 160 23.96 43.12 3.47
C GLY A 160 23.11 42.41 4.51
N ARG A 161 23.73 41.90 5.58
CA ARG A 161 23.05 41.19 6.67
C ARG A 161 22.25 42.18 7.52
N GLY A 162 21.07 41.74 7.94
CA GLY A 162 20.23 42.31 9.00
C GLY A 162 19.30 41.21 9.48
#